data_AF-A0A964RMP4-F1
#
_entry.id   AF-A0A964RMP4-F1
#
_cell.length_a   1.000
_cell.length_b   1.000
_cell.length_c   1.000
_cell.angle_alpha   90.00
_cell.angle_beta   90.00
_cell.angle_gamma   90.00
#
_symmetry.space_group_name_H-M   'P 1'
#
loop_
_entity.id
_entity.type
_entity.pdbx_description
1 polymer ?
#
loop_
_entity_poly.entity_id
_entity_poly.type
_entity_poly.pdbx_seq_one_letter_code
_entity_poly.pdbx_strand_id
1 'polypeptide(L)' 'MNKNCFANKNNRCKILNSIQCAKTTCSFFKTEEEQEESLNKANVRIASLDKAIQKSIADTYYNGKMPWLKEEK' A
#
# COMPACT_ATOMS: atom_id res chain seq x y z
N MET A 1 -20.34 -11.38 4.64
CA MET A 1 -18.93 -11.18 4.20
C MET A 1 -18.71 -9.71 3.96
N ASN A 2 -17.72 -9.09 4.62
CA ASN A 2 -17.48 -7.66 4.48
C ASN A 2 -16.62 -7.42 3.23
N LYS A 3 -17.22 -6.90 2.16
CA LYS A 3 -16.55 -6.66 0.88
C LYS A 3 -15.61 -5.44 0.90
N ASN A 4 -15.59 -4.67 1.99
CA ASN A 4 -14.97 -3.36 2.04
C ASN A 4 -13.48 -3.36 2.44
N CYS A 5 -12.86 -4.53 2.66
CA CYS A 5 -11.43 -4.59 2.94
C CYS A 5 -10.63 -4.51 1.64
N PHE A 6 -9.61 -3.64 1.57
CA PHE A 6 -8.77 -3.48 0.36
C PHE A 6 -8.05 -4.77 -0.05
N ALA A 7 -7.78 -5.65 0.92
CA ALA A 7 -7.11 -6.92 0.69
C ALA A 7 -8.06 -8.01 0.17
N ASN A 8 -9.37 -7.80 0.16
CA ASN A 8 -10.34 -8.80 -0.28
C ASN A 8 -10.53 -8.75 -1.80
N LYS A 9 -9.93 -9.71 -2.52
CA LYS A 9 -10.07 -9.84 -3.98
C LYS A 9 -10.57 -11.24 -4.34
N ASN A 10 -11.65 -11.32 -5.10
CA ASN A 10 -12.33 -12.58 -5.46
C ASN A 10 -12.67 -13.45 -4.24
N ASN A 11 -13.21 -12.82 -3.19
CA ASN A 11 -13.52 -13.46 -1.90
C ASN A 11 -12.29 -14.08 -1.19
N ARG A 12 -11.06 -13.65 -1.50
CA ARG A 12 -9.84 -14.13 -0.83
C ARG A 12 -9.04 -12.95 -0.30
N CYS A 13 -8.43 -13.12 0.87
CA CYS A 13 -7.52 -12.14 1.44
C CYS A 13 -6.16 -12.23 0.73
N LYS A 14 -5.70 -11.14 0.11
CA LYS A 14 -4.41 -11.09 -0.59
C LYS A 14 -3.20 -10.98 0.33
N ILE A 15 -3.40 -10.52 1.56
CA ILE A 15 -2.32 -10.40 2.56
C ILE A 15 -2.09 -11.75 3.25
N LEU A 16 -3.15 -12.35 3.79
CA LEU A 16 -3.07 -13.60 4.54
C LEU A 16 -3.20 -14.85 3.67
N ASN A 17 -3.48 -14.69 2.37
CA ASN A 17 -3.78 -15.76 1.42
C ASN A 17 -4.96 -16.70 1.81
N SER A 18 -5.76 -16.30 2.79
CA SER A 18 -6.90 -17.07 3.31
C SER A 18 -8.17 -16.90 2.46
N ILE A 19 -9.06 -17.89 2.55
CA ILE A 19 -10.31 -17.96 1.78
C ILE A 19 -11.39 -17.02 2.34
N GLN A 20 -11.24 -16.48 3.55
CA GLN A 20 -12.22 -15.59 4.14
C GLN A 20 -11.55 -14.41 4.85
N CYS A 21 -11.99 -13.20 4.52
CA CYS A 21 -11.61 -11.99 5.24
C CYS A 21 -12.43 -11.90 6.53
N ALA A 22 -11.82 -12.21 7.68
CA ALA A 22 -12.44 -12.03 8.99
C ALA A 22 -12.49 -10.53 9.35
N LYS A 23 -13.64 -10.02 9.78
CA LYS A 23 -13.85 -8.58 10.04
C LYS A 23 -13.46 -8.14 11.45
N THR A 24 -13.76 -8.95 12.47
CA THR A 24 -13.80 -8.47 13.87
C THR A 24 -12.48 -8.55 14.61
N THR A 25 -11.51 -9.33 14.11
CA THR A 25 -10.22 -9.56 14.79
C THR A 25 -9.02 -9.46 13.86
N CYS A 26 -9.21 -9.01 12.61
CA CYS A 26 -8.13 -8.95 11.64
C CYS A 26 -7.32 -7.66 11.81
N SER A 27 -6.09 -7.79 12.31
CA SER A 27 -5.13 -6.68 12.45
C SER A 27 -4.68 -6.07 11.11
N PHE A 28 -4.96 -6.74 9.99
CA PHE A 28 -4.67 -6.27 8.64
C PHE A 28 -5.86 -5.60 7.95
N PHE A 29 -7.02 -5.55 8.60
CA PHE A 29 -8.21 -4.94 8.00
C PHE A 29 -7.98 -3.44 7.80
N LYS A 30 -8.20 -2.98 6.56
CA LYS A 30 -8.36 -1.57 6.21
C LYS A 30 -9.38 -1.43 5.09
N THR A 31 -10.08 -0.31 5.03
CA THR A 31 -10.85 0.08 3.85
C THR A 31 -9.92 0.46 2.69
N GLU A 32 -10.46 0.59 1.48
CA GLU A 32 -9.66 1.11 0.35
C GLU A 32 -9.18 2.54 0.62
N GLU A 33 -10.03 3.39 1.19
CA GLU A 33 -9.71 4.78 1.56
C GLU A 33 -8.58 4.84 2.61
N GLU A 34 -8.67 4.05 3.69
CA GLU A 34 -7.63 3.97 4.72
C GLU A 34 -6.29 3.48 4.15
N GLN A 35 -6.33 2.55 3.21
CA GLN A 35 -5.14 2.07 2.54
C GLN A 35 -4.54 3.14 1.61
N GLU A 36 -5.35 3.85 0.85
CA GLU A 36 -4.90 4.95 -0.01
C GLU A 36 -4.27 6.06 0.81
N GLU A 37 -4.91 6.48 1.91
CA GLU A 37 -4.36 7.48 2.83
C GLU A 37 -3.02 7.03 3.42
N SER A 38 -2.93 5.76 3.83
CA SER A 38 -1.69 5.16 4.32
C SER A 38 -0.57 5.19 3.28
N LEU A 39 -0.87 4.92 2.01
CA LEU A 39 0.09 4.97 0.90
C LEU A 39 0.51 6.42 0.61
N ASN A 40 -0.43 7.36 0.62
CA ASN A 40 -0.15 8.78 0.43
C ASN A 40 0.81 9.31 1.51
N LYS A 41 0.57 8.99 2.79
CA LYS A 41 1.47 9.38 3.88
C LYS A 41 2.88 8.80 3.72
N ALA A 42 2.98 7.52 3.32
CA ALA A 42 4.27 6.88 3.06
C ALA A 42 5.01 7.55 1.89
N ASN A 43 4.31 7.81 0.79
CA ASN A 43 4.87 8.45 -0.40
C ASN A 43 5.37 9.87 -0.11
N VAL A 44 4.61 10.68 0.62
CA VAL A 44 5.03 12.03 1.05
C VAL A 44 6.31 11.96 1.87
N ARG A 45 6.40 11.00 2.81
CA ARG A 45 7.60 10.80 3.63
C ARG A 45 8.81 10.37 2.79
N ILE A 46 8.62 9.49 1.81
CA ILE A 46 9.73 9.07 0.94
C ILE A 46 10.18 10.24 0.06
N ALA A 47 9.24 11.00 -0.50
CA ALA A 47 9.52 12.16 -1.34
C ALA A 47 10.29 13.27 -0.61
N SER A 48 10.19 13.35 0.73
CA SER A 48 10.94 14.31 1.54
C SER A 48 12.37 13.86 1.90
N LEU A 49 12.78 12.64 1.55
CA LEU A 49 14.15 12.15 1.80
C LEU A 49 15.13 12.68 0.75
N ASP A 50 16.43 12.56 1.01
CA ASP A 50 17.45 12.89 0.02
C ASP A 50 17.32 12.04 -1.25
N LYS A 51 17.63 12.62 -2.41
CA LYS A 51 17.52 11.93 -3.71
C LYS A 51 18.30 10.61 -3.78
N ALA A 52 19.45 10.53 -3.10
CA ALA A 52 20.24 9.30 -3.03
C ALA A 52 19.49 8.19 -2.27
N ILE A 53 18.81 8.54 -1.18
CA ILE A 53 18.00 7.60 -0.39
C ILE A 53 16.77 7.17 -1.20
N GLN A 54 16.09 8.13 -1.83
CA GLN A 54 14.96 7.83 -2.72
C GLN A 54 15.36 6.85 -3.84
N LYS A 55 16.52 7.06 -4.47
CA LYS A 55 17.06 6.15 -5.49
C LYS A 55 17.32 4.75 -4.95
N SER A 56 17.96 4.64 -3.78
CA SER A 56 18.20 3.34 -3.13
C SER A 56 16.89 2.58 -2.86
N ILE A 57 15.85 3.28 -2.37
CA ILE A 57 14.51 2.70 -2.16
C ILE A 57 13.90 2.23 -3.50
N ALA A 58 13.99 3.05 -4.54
CA ALA A 58 13.44 2.76 -5.86
C ALA A 58 14.10 1.52 -6.49
N ASP A 59 15.43 1.44 -6.44
CA ASP A 59 16.21 0.33 -6.98
C ASP A 59 15.90 -0.96 -6.21
N THR A 60 15.70 -0.89 -4.89
CA THR A 60 15.44 -2.06 -4.04
C THR A 60 14.02 -2.60 -4.18
N TYR A 61 13.00 -1.74 -4.20
CA TYR A 61 11.60 -2.15 -4.04
C TYR A 61 10.71 -1.87 -5.26
N TYR A 62 11.15 -1.01 -6.19
CA TYR A 62 10.30 -0.48 -7.25
C TYR A 62 10.95 -0.56 -8.64
N ASN A 63 11.95 -1.44 -8.83
CA ASN A 63 12.65 -1.63 -10.10
C ASN A 63 13.19 -0.32 -10.68
N GLY A 64 13.74 0.54 -9.83
CA GLY A 64 14.28 1.86 -10.19
C GLY A 64 13.23 2.95 -10.43
N LYS A 65 11.93 2.64 -10.33
CA LYS A 65 10.85 3.63 -10.45
C LYS A 65 10.62 4.35 -9.13
N MET A 66 10.28 5.64 -9.18
CA MET A 66 9.97 6.47 -8.01
C MET A 66 8.48 6.84 -8.00
N PRO A 67 7.57 5.91 -7.62
CA PRO A 67 6.12 6.13 -7.73
C PRO A 67 5.58 7.26 -6.83
N TRP A 68 6.36 7.72 -5.84
CA TRP A 68 6.01 8.87 -4.99
C TRP A 68 6.28 10.22 -5.65
N LEU A 69 7.08 10.26 -6.73
CA LEU A 69 7.18 11.44 -7.59
C LEU A 69 5.97 11.40 -8.52
N LYS A 70 4.85 12.01 -8.10
CA LYS A 70 3.73 12.21 -9.02
C LYS A 70 4.26 12.98 -10.23
N GLU A 71 3.99 12.50 -11.44
CA GLU A 71 4.26 13.28 -12.65
C GLU A 71 3.59 14.63 -12.48
N GLU A 72 4.38 15.72 -12.49
CA GLU A 72 3.83 17.06 -12.65
C GLU A 72 3.09 17.06 -13.99
N LYS A 73 1.76 17.00 -13.95
CA LYS A 73 0.90 17.26 -15.10
C LYS A 73 0.57 18.73 -15.16
#